data_AF-A0AAP0L016-F1
#
_entry.id   AF-A0AAP0L016-F1
#
_cell.length_a   1.000
_cell.length_b   1.000
_cell.length_c   1.000
_cell.angle_alpha   90.00
_cell.angle_beta   90.00
_cell.angle_gamma   90.00
#
_symmetry.space_group_name_H-M   'P 1'
#
loop_
_entity.id
_entity.type
_entity.pdbx_description
1 polymer ?
#
loop_
_entity_poly.entity_id
_entity_poly.type
_entity_poly.pdbx_seq_one_letter_code
_entity_poly.pdbx_strand_id
1 'polypeptide(L)'
;MARFSIALVGFLFLCLSTVALAQTEDMKYKDPAEPVIVRVWDIMRRMTLEEKIGQMVQIDRTAATAEIMQNYSIGSLLSGGGSVPRPQATARDWVDMVNDYQNGSL
;
A
#
# COMPACT_ATOMS: atom_id res chain seq x y z
N MET A 1 -35.24 -17.66 36.46
CA MET A 1 -34.92 -16.24 36.24
C MET A 1 -33.46 -16.03 36.63
N ALA A 2 -32.55 -16.01 35.66
CA ALA A 2 -31.11 -15.90 35.92
C ALA A 2 -30.79 -14.48 36.42
N ARG A 3 -30.32 -14.37 37.67
CA ARG A 3 -29.76 -13.14 38.21
C ARG A 3 -28.37 -12.96 37.63
N PHE A 4 -28.27 -12.33 36.46
CA PHE A 4 -26.98 -11.93 35.91
C PHE A 4 -26.31 -10.95 36.89
N SER A 5 -25.13 -11.33 37.36
CA SER A 5 -24.37 -10.53 38.32
C SER A 5 -23.95 -9.23 37.64
N ILE A 6 -24.37 -8.07 38.19
CA ILE A 6 -24.11 -6.73 37.63
C ILE A 6 -22.61 -6.52 37.36
N ALA A 7 -21.75 -7.13 38.18
CA ALA A 7 -20.30 -7.13 38.00
C ALA A 7 -19.83 -7.83 36.70
N LEU A 8 -20.49 -8.92 36.30
CA LEU A 8 -20.15 -9.67 35.09
C LEU A 8 -20.54 -8.89 33.82
N VAL A 9 -21.70 -8.22 33.86
CA VAL A 9 -22.17 -7.37 32.75
C VAL A 9 -21.28 -6.12 32.61
N GLY A 10 -20.89 -5.51 33.74
CA GLY A 10 -19.96 -4.38 33.74
C GLY A 10 -18.57 -4.74 33.22
N PHE A 11 -18.04 -5.91 33.59
CA PHE A 11 -16.76 -6.40 33.07
C PHE A 11 -16.81 -6.69 31.57
N LEU A 12 -17.91 -7.29 31.08
CA LEU A 12 -18.11 -7.52 29.65
C LEU A 12 -18.20 -6.20 28.85
N PHE A 13 -18.88 -5.19 29.40
CA PHE A 13 -18.95 -3.84 28.80
C PHE A 13 -17.60 -3.14 28.76
N LEU A 14 -16.80 -3.28 29.82
CA LEU A 14 -15.43 -2.75 29.90
C LEU A 14 -14.51 -3.43 28.87
N CYS A 15 -14.60 -4.77 28.74
CA CYS A 15 -13.87 -5.50 27.71
C CYS A 15 -14.30 -5.09 26.29
N LEU A 16 -15.61 -4.96 26.02
CA LEU A 16 -16.11 -4.54 24.71
C LEU A 16 -15.64 -3.12 24.33
N SER A 17 -15.54 -2.21 25.29
CA SER A 17 -15.05 -0.84 25.05
C SER A 17 -13.53 -0.78 24.85
N THR A 18 -12.74 -1.67 25.49
CA THR A 18 -11.30 -1.79 25.19
C THR A 18 -11.00 -2.37 23.79
N VAL A 19 -11.89 -3.25 23.26
CA VAL A 19 -11.75 -3.81 21.90
C VAL A 19 -12.19 -2.80 20.84
N ALA A 20 -13.18 -1.95 21.12
CA ALA A 20 -13.60 -0.88 20.20
C ALA A 20 -12.55 0.25 20.05
N LEU A 21 -11.68 0.42 21.05
CA LEU A 21 -10.51 1.31 21.01
C LEU A 21 -9.27 0.63 20.42
N ALA A 22 -9.38 -0.58 19.86
CA ALA A 22 -8.33 -1.13 19.01
C ALA A 22 -8.20 -0.19 17.81
N GLN A 23 -7.27 0.77 17.95
CA GLN A 23 -6.98 1.79 16.97
C GLN A 23 -6.71 1.06 15.66
N THR A 24 -7.57 1.28 14.66
CA THR A 24 -7.07 1.26 13.29
C THR A 24 -5.87 2.21 13.33
N GLU A 25 -4.65 1.73 13.10
CA GLU A 25 -3.53 2.66 12.97
C GLU A 25 -3.96 3.73 11.97
N ASP A 26 -4.04 4.97 12.44
CA ASP A 26 -4.42 6.11 11.62
C ASP A 26 -3.30 6.32 10.59
N MET A 27 -3.42 5.64 9.45
CA MET A 27 -2.48 5.70 8.33
C MET A 27 -2.76 6.97 7.54
N LYS A 28 -2.36 8.12 8.11
CA LYS A 28 -2.52 9.44 7.50
C LYS A 28 -2.05 9.48 6.05
N TYR A 29 -1.01 8.72 5.69
CA TYR A 29 -0.55 8.64 4.30
C TYR A 29 -1.60 8.14 3.29
N LYS A 30 -2.59 7.37 3.75
CA LYS A 30 -3.72 6.88 2.94
C LYS A 30 -4.91 7.84 2.91
N ASP A 31 -4.99 8.81 3.80
CA ASP A 31 -6.08 9.78 3.82
C ASP A 31 -5.84 10.90 2.78
N PRO A 32 -6.68 11.02 1.73
CA PRO A 32 -6.54 12.09 0.75
C PRO A 32 -6.90 13.49 1.29
N ALA A 33 -7.57 13.59 2.44
CA ALA A 33 -7.91 14.88 3.07
C ALA A 33 -6.72 15.51 3.82
N GLU A 34 -5.73 14.71 4.21
CA GLU A 34 -4.52 15.19 4.89
C GLU A 34 -3.58 15.95 3.92
N PRO A 35 -2.89 17.01 4.36
CA PRO A 35 -1.91 17.72 3.52
C PRO A 35 -0.82 16.78 3.01
N VAL A 36 -0.36 16.98 1.77
CA VAL A 36 0.68 16.14 1.13
C VAL A 36 1.90 15.95 2.04
N ILE A 37 2.39 17.01 2.69
CA ILE A 37 3.57 16.92 3.56
C ILE A 37 3.32 16.04 4.79
N VAL A 38 2.11 16.02 5.34
CA VAL A 38 1.73 15.14 6.46
C VAL A 38 1.76 13.68 6.00
N ARG A 39 1.17 13.41 4.82
CA ARG A 39 1.15 12.09 4.21
C ARG A 39 2.55 11.56 3.91
N VAL A 40 3.42 12.41 3.36
CA VAL A 40 4.83 12.09 3.06
C VAL A 40 5.60 11.75 4.34
N TRP A 41 5.47 12.57 5.40
CA TRP A 41 6.15 12.29 6.66
C TRP A 41 5.66 11.01 7.33
N ASP A 42 4.35 10.71 7.26
CA ASP A 42 3.78 9.49 7.82
C ASP A 42 4.29 8.24 7.09
N ILE A 43 4.26 8.20 5.75
CA ILE A 43 4.78 7.04 5.00
C ILE A 43 6.29 6.86 5.17
N MET A 44 7.08 7.95 5.12
CA MET A 44 8.54 7.87 5.26
C MET A 44 9.00 7.32 6.62
N ARG A 45 8.22 7.53 7.69
CA ARG A 45 8.49 6.97 9.02
C ARG A 45 8.17 5.49 9.13
N ARG A 46 7.26 4.99 8.28
CA ARG A 46 6.80 3.59 8.26
C ARG A 46 7.66 2.71 7.35
N MET A 47 8.32 3.31 6.35
CA MET A 47 9.20 2.59 5.45
C MET A 47 10.50 2.13 6.13
N THR A 48 10.83 0.87 5.89
CA THR A 48 12.16 0.26 6.04
C THR A 48 13.21 0.97 5.18
N LEU A 49 14.48 0.65 5.39
CA LEU A 49 15.55 1.19 4.55
C LEU A 49 15.46 0.61 3.13
N GLU A 50 15.12 -0.67 3.02
CA GLU A 50 14.96 -1.41 1.77
C GLU A 50 13.86 -0.80 0.92
N GLU A 51 12.69 -0.49 1.49
CA GLU A 51 11.60 0.20 0.78
C GLU A 51 12.02 1.60 0.32
N LYS A 52 12.78 2.34 1.13
CA LYS A 52 13.31 3.67 0.75
C LYS A 52 14.26 3.58 -0.43
N ILE A 53 15.16 2.59 -0.42
CA ILE A 53 16.06 2.32 -1.54
C ILE A 53 15.25 1.90 -2.77
N GLY A 54 14.27 1.01 -2.61
CA GLY A 54 13.36 0.59 -3.68
C GLY A 54 12.68 1.77 -4.36
N GLN A 55 12.18 2.74 -3.59
CA GLN A 55 11.58 3.96 -4.13
C GLN A 55 12.55 4.84 -4.94
N MET A 56 13.86 4.76 -4.68
CA MET A 56 14.89 5.48 -5.43
C MET A 56 15.34 4.76 -6.70
N VAL A 57 14.87 3.54 -6.94
CA VAL A 57 15.23 2.71 -8.10
C VAL A 57 14.22 2.87 -9.23
N GLN A 58 14.74 3.11 -10.43
CA GLN A 58 14.01 3.05 -11.68
C GLN A 58 14.56 1.92 -12.56
N ILE A 59 13.70 0.98 -12.99
CA ILE A 59 14.09 -0.15 -13.86
C ILE A 59 13.48 -0.01 -15.26
N ASP A 60 14.10 -0.59 -16.29
CA ASP A 60 13.42 -0.74 -17.58
C ASP A 60 12.35 -1.84 -17.50
N ARG A 61 11.22 -1.65 -18.19
CA ARG A 61 10.11 -2.61 -18.22
C ARG A 61 10.50 -4.02 -18.64
N THR A 62 11.58 -4.17 -19.40
CA THR A 62 12.12 -5.49 -19.83
C THR A 62 12.68 -6.31 -18.66
N ALA A 63 13.08 -5.65 -17.57
CA ALA A 63 13.49 -6.28 -16.32
C ALA A 63 12.36 -6.32 -15.28
N ALA A 64 11.20 -5.72 -15.56
CA ALA A 64 10.10 -5.61 -14.62
C ALA A 64 9.12 -6.79 -14.75
N THR A 65 8.71 -7.33 -13.59
CA THR A 65 7.55 -8.20 -13.42
C THR A 65 6.75 -7.70 -12.21
N ALA A 66 5.46 -8.02 -12.13
CA ALA A 66 4.65 -7.67 -10.95
C ALA A 66 5.29 -8.19 -9.64
N GLU A 67 5.89 -9.38 -9.67
CA GLU A 67 6.63 -9.95 -8.55
C GLU A 67 7.90 -9.15 -8.18
N ILE A 68 8.68 -8.69 -9.17
CA ILE A 68 9.86 -7.84 -8.91
C ILE A 68 9.43 -6.49 -8.31
N MET A 69 8.35 -5.90 -8.85
CA MET A 69 7.79 -4.66 -8.31
C MET A 69 7.42 -4.82 -6.82
N GLN A 70 6.77 -5.94 -6.48
CA GLN A 70 6.36 -6.27 -5.11
C GLN A 70 7.56 -6.53 -4.20
N ASN A 71 8.40 -7.50 -4.55
CA ASN A 71 9.46 -8.03 -3.68
C ASN A 71 10.54 -7.00 -3.36
N TYR A 72 10.76 -6.03 -4.25
CA TYR A 72 11.81 -5.02 -4.10
C TYR A 72 11.29 -3.61 -3.90
N SER A 73 9.96 -3.41 -3.77
CA SER A 73 9.35 -2.09 -3.53
C SER A 73 9.80 -1.03 -4.55
N ILE A 74 9.94 -1.42 -5.82
CA ILE A 74 10.48 -0.58 -6.89
C ILE A 74 9.63 0.69 -7.06
N GLY A 75 10.27 1.86 -7.00
CA GLY A 75 9.59 3.15 -7.07
C GLY A 75 9.21 3.60 -8.47
N SER A 76 9.93 3.11 -9.49
CA SER A 76 9.68 3.53 -10.86
C SER A 76 10.08 2.48 -11.89
N LEU A 77 9.38 2.51 -13.02
CA LEU A 77 9.79 1.83 -14.23
C LEU A 77 9.77 2.81 -15.40
N LEU A 78 10.59 2.54 -16.41
CA LEU A 78 10.55 3.26 -17.67
C LEU A 78 10.42 2.29 -18.85
N SER A 79 10.03 2.84 -19.99
CA SER A 79 10.19 2.18 -21.28
C SER A 79 11.23 2.96 -22.08
N GLY A 80 12.43 2.40 -22.22
CA GLY A 80 13.47 2.97 -23.09
C GLY A 80 13.01 3.06 -24.55
N GLY A 81 13.79 3.74 -25.39
CA GLY A 81 13.48 3.88 -26.82
C GLY A 81 13.28 2.52 -27.50
N GLY A 82 12.08 2.29 -28.05
CA GLY A 82 11.71 1.03 -28.70
C GLY A 82 11.24 -0.08 -27.75
N SER A 83 11.29 0.12 -26.43
CA SER A 83 10.77 -0.82 -25.43
C SER A 83 9.24 -0.73 -25.37
N VAL A 84 8.56 -1.44 -26.27
CA VAL A 84 7.10 -1.46 -26.38
C VAL A 84 6.52 -2.77 -25.83
N PRO A 85 5.25 -2.81 -25.41
CA PRO A 85 4.60 -4.04 -24.94
C PRO A 85 4.66 -5.15 -26.01
N ARG A 86 4.44 -4.76 -27.27
CA ARG A 86 4.50 -5.62 -28.45
C ARG A 86 4.60 -4.78 -29.73
N PRO A 87 5.00 -5.35 -30.89
CA PRO A 87 4.91 -4.67 -32.17
C PRO A 87 3.49 -4.15 -32.43
N GLN A 88 3.38 -2.89 -32.88
CA GLN A 88 2.10 -2.23 -33.16
C GLN A 88 1.13 -2.26 -31.96
N ALA A 89 1.66 -2.06 -30.75
CA ALA A 89 0.85 -1.95 -29.54
C ALA A 89 -0.19 -0.83 -29.67
N THR A 90 -1.43 -1.16 -29.34
CA THR A 90 -2.53 -0.19 -29.19
C THR A 90 -2.38 0.55 -27.86
N ALA A 91 -3.12 1.64 -27.69
CA ALA A 91 -3.21 2.33 -26.40
C ALA A 91 -3.65 1.39 -25.26
N ARG A 92 -4.50 0.41 -25.55
CA ARG A 92 -4.98 -0.55 -24.54
C ARG A 92 -3.87 -1.49 -24.07
N ASP A 93 -2.99 -1.94 -24.96
CA ASP A 93 -1.87 -2.81 -24.57
C ASP A 93 -0.92 -2.10 -23.59
N TRP A 94 -0.76 -0.78 -23.73
CA TRP A 94 0.01 0.02 -22.78
C TRP A 94 -0.70 0.15 -21.42
N VAL A 95 -2.01 0.39 -21.41
CA VAL A 95 -2.81 0.47 -20.18
C VAL A 95 -2.76 -0.85 -19.43
N ASP A 96 -2.97 -1.96 -20.12
CA ASP A 96 -2.98 -3.30 -19.52
C ASP A 96 -1.60 -3.62 -18.92
N MET A 97 -0.51 -3.37 -19.66
CA MET A 97 0.86 -3.55 -19.16
C MET A 97 1.16 -2.70 -17.91
N VAL A 98 0.79 -1.41 -17.91
CA VAL A 98 1.05 -0.53 -16.76
C VAL A 98 0.23 -0.96 -15.55
N ASN A 99 -1.02 -1.36 -15.75
CA ASN A 99 -1.87 -1.86 -14.67
C ASN A 99 -1.33 -3.16 -14.07
N ASP A 100 -0.75 -4.06 -14.86
CA ASP A 100 -0.13 -5.28 -14.33
C ASP A 100 1.03 -4.97 -13.38
N TYR A 101 1.89 -4.02 -13.73
CA TYR A 101 2.97 -3.56 -12.84
C TYR A 101 2.41 -2.86 -11.60
N GLN A 102 1.41 -1.99 -11.78
CA GLN A 102 0.77 -1.27 -10.67
C GLN A 102 0.11 -2.24 -9.67
N ASN A 103 -0.55 -3.30 -10.15
CA ASN A 103 -1.16 -4.32 -9.30
C ASN A 103 -0.12 -5.08 -8.47
N GLY A 104 1.09 -5.28 -9.00
CA GLY A 104 2.22 -5.82 -8.25
C GLY A 104 2.79 -4.87 -7.20
N SER A 105 2.40 -3.60 -7.19
CA SER A 105 2.87 -2.57 -6.25
C SER A 105 1.85 -2.20 -5.17
N LEU A 106 0.70 -2.89 -5.11
CA LEU A 106 -0.34 -2.71 -4.09
C LEU A 106 -0.14 -3.63 -2.89
#